data_AF-A0A9X5XFL8-F1
#
_entry.id   AF-A0A9X5XFL8-F1
#
_cell.length_a   1.000
_cell.length_b   1.000
_cell.length_c   1.000
_cell.angle_alpha   90.00
_cell.angle_beta   90.00
_cell.angle_gamma   90.00
#
_symmetry.space_group_name_H-M   'P 1'
#
loop_
_entity.id
_entity.type
_entity.pdbx_description
1 polymer ?
#
loop_
_entity_poly.entity_id
_entity_poly.type
_entity_poly.pdbx_seq_one_letter_code
_entity_poly.pdbx_strand_id
1 'polypeptide(L)'
;VTRLIMDSHDTAAFAPVSGLTVGELREWLLSDAADAATLAALAPGLTPEMVAAVSKLMGNADLVAVARKVQVVTAFRSTIGLPGRLATRLQPNHPTDDPAGVAAALLDGLLLGSGDAVIGINPATDSPRAVRDLLDLLDGVIDRYSIPTQSCVLCHVTTSIDLMERGAPVDLVFQSIAGTQAANASFGVTLGLLDEAYEAARSLARGTVGSNALYFETGQGSALSADAHHGVDQQTVEARAYA
;
A
#
# COMPACT_ATOMS: atom_id res chain seq x y z
N VAL A 1 4.55 -7.91 -13.78
CA VAL A 1 5.52 -7.13 -12.98
C VAL A 1 6.63 -6.53 -13.83
N THR A 2 7.57 -7.29 -14.42
CA THR A 2 8.63 -6.66 -15.25
C THR A 2 8.09 -5.81 -16.40
N ARG A 3 7.08 -6.30 -17.13
CA ARG A 3 6.43 -5.49 -18.17
C ARG A 3 5.79 -4.22 -17.61
N LEU A 4 5.01 -4.31 -16.53
CA LEU A 4 4.46 -3.13 -15.83
C LEU A 4 5.55 -2.09 -15.52
N ILE A 5 6.67 -2.52 -14.93
CA ILE A 5 7.81 -1.65 -14.59
C ILE A 5 8.42 -1.00 -15.84
N MET A 6 8.73 -1.81 -16.86
CA MET A 6 9.44 -1.33 -18.05
C MET A 6 8.55 -0.50 -18.97
N ASP A 7 7.26 -0.86 -19.07
CA ASP A 7 6.29 -0.18 -19.93
C ASP A 7 5.81 1.14 -19.30
N SER A 8 5.95 1.32 -17.98
CA SER A 8 5.64 2.58 -17.26
C SER A 8 6.84 3.49 -17.04
N HIS A 9 8.06 3.05 -17.37
CA HIS A 9 9.28 3.83 -17.17
C HIS A 9 9.32 5.08 -18.07
N ASP A 10 9.52 6.25 -17.46
CA ASP A 10 9.64 7.52 -18.16
C ASP A 10 11.12 7.89 -18.43
N THR A 11 11.52 7.77 -19.70
CA THR A 11 12.88 8.11 -20.14
C THR A 11 13.24 9.59 -19.97
N ALA A 12 12.26 10.51 -20.05
CA ALA A 12 12.50 11.94 -19.88
C ALA A 12 12.71 12.29 -18.40
N ALA A 13 11.92 11.65 -17.52
CA ALA A 13 12.12 11.75 -16.07
C ALA A 13 13.48 11.19 -15.63
N PHE A 14 13.96 10.12 -16.27
CA PHE A 14 15.27 9.50 -15.98
C PHE A 14 16.47 10.31 -16.47
N ALA A 15 16.32 11.10 -17.54
CA ALA A 15 17.41 11.81 -18.21
C ALA A 15 18.36 12.63 -17.29
N PRO A 16 17.89 13.32 -16.23
CA PRO A 16 18.77 14.08 -15.34
C PRO A 16 19.82 13.24 -14.61
N VAL A 17 19.54 11.95 -14.39
CA VAL A 17 20.44 11.03 -13.65
C VAL A 17 20.96 9.88 -14.52
N SER A 18 20.63 9.84 -15.81
CA SER A 18 20.93 8.69 -16.67
C SER A 18 22.42 8.44 -16.91
N GLY A 19 23.25 9.47 -16.72
CA GLY A 19 24.71 9.37 -16.81
C GLY A 19 25.41 8.99 -15.50
N LEU A 20 24.68 8.92 -14.39
CA LEU A 20 25.25 8.64 -13.08
C LEU A 20 25.49 7.13 -12.89
N THR A 21 26.63 6.80 -12.30
CA THR A 21 26.83 5.49 -11.68
C THR A 21 25.93 5.34 -10.44
N VAL A 22 25.73 4.11 -9.95
CA VAL A 22 24.94 3.87 -8.72
C VAL A 22 25.52 4.61 -7.51
N GLY A 23 26.85 4.72 -7.42
CA GLY A 23 27.53 5.49 -6.38
C GLY A 23 27.25 6.99 -6.48
N GLU A 24 27.32 7.55 -7.70
CA GLU A 24 26.99 8.96 -7.94
C GLU A 24 25.51 9.25 -7.71
N LEU A 25 24.60 8.31 -8.03
CA LEU A 25 23.18 8.43 -7.70
C LEU A 25 22.96 8.49 -6.19
N ARG A 26 23.69 7.69 -5.39
CA ARG A 26 23.65 7.79 -3.92
C ARG A 26 24.05 9.18 -3.44
N GLU A 27 25.19 9.69 -3.91
CA GLU A 27 25.67 11.02 -3.52
C GLU A 27 24.70 12.13 -3.97
N TRP A 28 24.11 12.00 -5.16
CA TRP A 28 23.10 12.93 -5.66
C TRP A 28 21.85 12.93 -4.78
N LEU A 29 21.32 11.76 -4.40
CA LEU A 29 20.17 11.64 -3.48
C LEU A 29 20.44 12.26 -2.10
N LEU A 30 21.68 12.18 -1.63
CA LEU A 30 22.10 12.78 -0.36
C LEU A 30 22.26 14.31 -0.45
N SER A 31 22.50 14.86 -1.64
CA SER A 31 22.68 16.29 -1.87
C SER A 31 21.38 17.11 -1.75
N ASP A 32 21.50 18.44 -1.65
CA ASP A 32 20.36 19.36 -1.62
C ASP A 32 19.63 19.46 -2.98
N ALA A 33 20.24 18.99 -4.07
CA ALA A 33 19.59 18.96 -5.39
C ALA A 33 18.43 17.96 -5.47
N ALA A 34 18.45 16.92 -4.63
CA ALA A 34 17.39 15.92 -4.53
C ALA A 34 16.29 16.35 -3.55
N ASP A 35 15.68 17.51 -3.79
CA ASP A 35 14.54 17.98 -3.01
C ASP A 35 13.22 17.23 -3.35
N ALA A 36 12.16 17.48 -2.59
CA ALA A 36 10.89 16.75 -2.73
C ALA A 36 10.29 16.88 -4.15
N ALA A 37 10.35 18.07 -4.75
CA ALA A 37 9.80 18.31 -6.07
C ALA A 37 10.62 17.60 -7.16
N THR A 38 11.95 17.65 -7.03
CA THR A 38 12.88 17.00 -7.96
C THR A 38 12.75 15.48 -7.88
N LEU A 39 12.63 14.92 -6.67
CA LEU A 39 12.41 13.48 -6.47
C LEU A 39 11.06 13.01 -7.02
N ALA A 40 9.99 13.80 -6.83
CA ALA A 40 8.69 13.49 -7.40
C ALA A 40 8.72 13.48 -8.94
N ALA A 41 9.44 14.42 -9.55
CA ALA A 41 9.63 14.47 -11.01
C ALA A 41 10.51 13.32 -11.53
N LEU A 42 11.50 12.87 -10.74
CA LEU A 42 12.41 11.78 -11.10
C LEU A 42 11.77 10.39 -10.94
N ALA A 43 10.87 10.20 -9.98
CA ALA A 43 10.35 8.88 -9.60
C ALA A 43 9.86 8.00 -10.77
N PRO A 44 9.11 8.50 -11.78
CA PRO A 44 8.68 7.70 -12.93
C PRO A 44 9.84 7.19 -13.81
N GLY A 45 11.02 7.80 -13.73
CA GLY A 45 12.22 7.41 -14.44
C GLY A 45 13.13 6.44 -13.68
N LEU A 46 12.76 5.99 -12.49
CA LEU A 46 13.55 5.03 -11.72
C LEU A 46 12.89 3.66 -11.77
N THR A 47 13.63 2.64 -12.22
CA THR A 47 13.17 1.26 -12.04
C THR A 47 13.44 0.79 -10.60
N PRO A 48 12.65 -0.18 -10.09
CA PRO A 48 12.92 -0.81 -8.80
C PRO A 48 14.34 -1.36 -8.64
N GLU A 49 14.95 -1.88 -9.70
CA GLU A 49 16.34 -2.36 -9.66
C GLU A 49 17.34 -1.23 -9.41
N MET A 50 17.11 -0.03 -9.96
CA MET A 50 17.93 1.15 -9.68
C MET A 50 17.81 1.59 -8.22
N VAL A 51 16.57 1.63 -7.70
CA VAL A 51 16.27 1.97 -6.29
C VAL A 51 16.87 0.94 -5.33
N ALA A 52 16.78 -0.35 -5.67
CA ALA A 52 17.40 -1.43 -4.90
C ALA A 52 18.93 -1.34 -4.93
N ALA A 53 19.53 -1.05 -6.09
CA ALA A 53 20.98 -0.92 -6.22
C ALA A 53 21.54 0.24 -5.39
N VAL A 54 20.90 1.42 -5.44
CA VAL A 54 21.40 2.59 -4.71
C VAL A 54 21.20 2.45 -3.19
N SER A 55 20.07 1.89 -2.75
CA SER A 55 19.81 1.67 -1.32
C SER A 55 20.75 0.63 -0.70
N LYS A 56 21.26 -0.35 -1.47
CA LYS A 56 22.30 -1.29 -1.02
C LYS A 56 23.64 -0.63 -0.71
N LEU A 57 23.89 0.58 -1.22
CA LEU A 57 25.10 1.35 -0.93
C LEU A 57 24.92 2.34 0.24
N MET A 58 23.72 2.43 0.81
CA MET A 58 23.37 3.40 1.85
C MET A 58 23.47 2.78 3.24
N GLY A 59 24.08 3.52 4.18
CA GLY A 59 23.95 3.22 5.60
C GLY A 59 22.56 3.62 6.14
N ASN A 60 22.22 3.20 7.35
CA ASN A 60 20.91 3.52 7.95
C ASN A 60 20.62 5.03 8.00
N ALA A 61 21.63 5.86 8.30
CA ALA A 61 21.48 7.31 8.34
C ALA A 61 21.20 7.89 6.94
N ASP A 62 21.86 7.36 5.90
CA ASP A 62 21.64 7.76 4.51
C ASP A 62 20.19 7.43 4.09
N LEU A 63 19.72 6.21 4.39
CA LEU A 63 18.36 5.78 4.08
C LEU A 63 17.32 6.70 4.73
N VAL A 64 17.49 7.04 6.02
CA VAL A 64 16.60 7.98 6.73
C VAL A 64 16.68 9.38 6.13
N ALA A 65 17.89 9.86 5.81
CA ALA A 65 18.09 11.20 5.26
C ALA A 65 17.46 11.36 3.88
N VAL A 66 17.61 10.38 3.00
CA VAL A 66 16.99 10.38 1.66
C VAL A 66 15.48 10.19 1.76
N ALA A 67 15.00 9.21 2.54
CA ALA A 67 13.57 8.97 2.70
C ALA A 67 12.82 10.19 3.24
N ARG A 68 13.42 10.97 4.14
CA ARG A 68 12.83 12.21 4.66
C ARG A 68 12.55 13.27 3.58
N LYS A 69 13.29 13.27 2.46
CA LYS A 69 13.08 14.19 1.34
C LYS A 69 11.95 13.74 0.42
N VAL A 70 11.65 12.44 0.38
CA VAL A 70 10.57 11.87 -0.43
C VAL A 70 9.23 12.20 0.23
N GLN A 71 8.35 12.91 -0.49
CA GLN A 71 7.01 13.25 -0.03
C GLN A 71 5.97 12.58 -0.92
N VAL A 72 5.26 11.58 -0.38
CA VAL A 72 4.15 10.89 -1.05
C VAL A 72 2.89 11.16 -0.25
N VAL A 73 1.94 11.85 -0.87
CA VAL A 73 0.66 12.23 -0.25
C VAL A 73 -0.47 11.55 -1.01
N THR A 74 -1.30 10.80 -0.30
CA THR A 74 -2.51 10.17 -0.85
C THR A 74 -3.74 10.60 -0.06
N ALA A 75 -4.92 10.48 -0.67
CA ALA A 75 -6.17 10.89 -0.05
C ALA A 75 -7.34 9.98 -0.41
N PHE A 76 -8.18 9.72 0.58
CA PHE A 76 -9.46 9.04 0.43
C PHE A 76 -10.55 9.77 1.24
N ARG A 77 -10.79 9.39 2.50
CA ARG A 77 -11.63 10.16 3.45
C ARG A 77 -10.81 11.07 4.36
N SER A 78 -9.52 10.77 4.49
CA SER A 78 -8.49 11.61 5.10
C SER A 78 -7.31 11.79 4.13
N THR A 79 -6.31 12.58 4.54
CA THR A 79 -5.04 12.75 3.82
C THR A 79 -3.90 12.18 4.64
N ILE A 80 -3.09 11.30 4.05
CA ILE A 80 -1.91 10.69 4.66
C ILE A 80 -0.64 11.13 3.94
N GLY A 81 0.49 11.23 4.67
CA GLY A 81 1.81 11.52 4.09
C GLY A 81 2.26 12.99 4.16
N LEU A 82 1.46 13.88 4.76
CA LEU A 82 1.85 15.28 4.94
C LEU A 82 2.98 15.44 5.98
N PRO A 83 3.94 16.37 5.76
CA PRO A 83 5.03 16.62 6.70
C PRO A 83 4.53 16.96 8.11
N GLY A 84 5.21 16.43 9.13
CA GLY A 84 4.89 16.66 10.54
C GLY A 84 3.67 15.89 11.04
N ARG A 85 3.15 14.93 10.27
CA ARG A 85 2.06 14.02 10.67
C ARG A 85 2.55 12.58 10.69
N LEU A 86 2.07 11.82 11.66
CA LEU A 86 2.26 10.37 11.73
C LEU A 86 0.86 9.76 11.86
N ALA A 87 0.50 8.92 10.91
CA ALA A 87 -0.77 8.22 10.89
C ALA A 87 -0.59 6.78 11.36
N THR A 88 -1.63 6.20 11.95
CA THR A 88 -1.61 4.83 12.45
C THR A 88 -2.78 4.03 11.89
N ARG A 89 -2.50 2.75 11.60
CA ARG A 89 -3.53 1.75 11.41
C ARG A 89 -4.05 1.30 12.77
N LEU A 90 -5.37 1.26 12.92
CA LEU A 90 -6.03 0.55 14.02
C LEU A 90 -6.48 -0.81 13.51
N GLN A 91 -5.96 -1.88 14.08
CA GLN A 91 -6.23 -3.26 13.66
C GLN A 91 -6.89 -4.06 14.79
N PRO A 92 -8.21 -3.94 14.97
CA PRO A 92 -8.94 -4.59 16.06
C PRO A 92 -9.27 -6.05 15.73
N ASN A 93 -8.22 -6.86 15.49
CA ASN A 93 -8.39 -8.29 15.21
C ASN A 93 -8.90 -9.04 16.45
N HIS A 94 -9.78 -10.02 16.23
CA HIS A 94 -10.21 -10.96 17.26
C HIS A 94 -9.96 -12.40 16.77
N PRO A 95 -9.51 -13.36 17.61
CA PRO A 95 -9.20 -14.72 17.17
C PRO A 95 -10.32 -15.47 16.44
N THR A 96 -11.56 -15.04 16.63
CA THR A 96 -12.77 -15.61 16.03
C THR A 96 -13.67 -14.56 15.39
N ASP A 97 -13.17 -13.34 15.18
CA ASP A 97 -13.96 -12.19 14.70
C ASP A 97 -15.24 -11.93 15.52
N ASP A 98 -15.16 -12.07 16.86
CA ASP A 98 -16.32 -11.81 17.72
C ASP A 98 -16.65 -10.30 17.70
N PRO A 99 -17.90 -9.90 17.37
CA PRO A 99 -18.24 -8.49 17.22
C PRO A 99 -18.01 -7.65 18.48
N ALA A 100 -18.21 -8.22 19.68
CA ALA A 100 -18.01 -7.48 20.92
C ALA A 100 -16.51 -7.30 21.21
N GLY A 101 -15.70 -8.31 20.96
CA GLY A 101 -14.23 -8.23 21.05
C GLY A 101 -13.64 -7.22 20.08
N VAL A 102 -14.07 -7.26 18.82
CA VAL A 102 -13.67 -6.29 17.78
C VAL A 102 -14.08 -4.87 18.20
N ALA A 103 -15.33 -4.66 18.63
CA ALA A 103 -15.81 -3.34 19.04
C ALA A 103 -15.06 -2.78 20.26
N ALA A 104 -14.68 -3.64 21.22
CA ALA A 104 -13.90 -3.22 22.38
C ALA A 104 -12.49 -2.73 21.97
N ALA A 105 -11.79 -3.49 21.12
CA ALA A 105 -10.47 -3.10 20.62
C ALA A 105 -10.52 -1.85 19.73
N LEU A 106 -11.58 -1.72 18.92
CA LEU A 106 -11.86 -0.54 18.12
C LEU A 106 -12.02 0.70 19.01
N LEU A 107 -12.84 0.62 20.05
CA LEU A 107 -13.05 1.73 20.98
C LEU A 107 -11.75 2.15 21.67
N ASP A 108 -11.00 1.19 22.20
CA ASP A 108 -9.74 1.45 22.90
C ASP A 108 -8.73 2.16 21.98
N GLY A 109 -8.57 1.68 20.74
CA GLY A 109 -7.68 2.29 19.76
C GLY A 109 -8.09 3.72 19.37
N LEU A 110 -9.39 3.96 19.18
CA LEU A 110 -9.90 5.30 18.87
C LEU A 110 -9.67 6.28 20.02
N LEU A 111 -9.81 5.84 21.28
CA LEU A 111 -9.53 6.66 22.46
C LEU A 111 -8.05 7.05 22.58
N LEU A 112 -7.15 6.26 21.98
CA LEU A 112 -5.72 6.54 21.88
C LEU A 112 -5.35 7.37 20.64
N GLY A 113 -6.34 7.81 19.85
CA GLY A 113 -6.13 8.58 18.63
C GLY A 113 -5.59 7.74 17.46
N SER A 114 -5.80 6.43 17.47
CA SER A 114 -5.36 5.52 16.41
C SER A 114 -6.44 5.32 15.34
N GLY A 115 -6.01 5.06 14.10
CA GLY A 115 -6.90 4.65 13.01
C GLY A 115 -7.17 5.73 11.98
N ASP A 116 -6.40 6.82 11.96
CA ASP A 116 -6.48 7.88 10.95
C ASP A 116 -5.93 7.46 9.58
N ALA A 117 -5.04 6.46 9.53
CA ALA A 117 -4.60 5.82 8.30
C ALA A 117 -5.66 4.85 7.75
N VAL A 118 -6.16 3.96 8.61
CA VAL A 118 -7.22 2.98 8.30
C VAL A 118 -7.64 2.26 9.58
N ILE A 119 -8.92 1.93 9.69
CA ILE A 119 -9.42 0.93 10.65
C ILE A 119 -9.54 -0.40 9.90
N GLY A 120 -8.54 -1.26 10.07
CA GLY A 120 -8.32 -2.42 9.19
C GLY A 120 -8.30 -3.75 9.91
N ILE A 121 -9.25 -4.65 9.66
CA ILE A 121 -9.33 -5.98 10.29
C ILE A 121 -8.77 -7.06 9.36
N ASN A 122 -7.84 -7.89 9.84
CA ASN A 122 -7.50 -9.14 9.17
C ASN A 122 -8.45 -10.23 9.70
N PRO A 123 -9.43 -10.69 8.90
CA PRO A 123 -10.46 -11.60 9.38
C PRO A 123 -9.86 -12.98 9.71
N ALA A 124 -10.37 -13.62 10.75
CA ALA A 124 -10.02 -14.99 11.12
C ALA A 124 -10.52 -16.02 10.08
N THR A 125 -11.47 -15.65 9.21
CA THR A 125 -12.00 -16.52 8.15
C THR A 125 -12.18 -15.77 6.83
N ASP A 126 -12.01 -16.47 5.71
CA ASP A 126 -12.26 -15.93 4.36
C ASP A 126 -13.75 -16.00 3.93
N SER A 127 -14.66 -16.14 4.89
CA SER A 127 -16.11 -16.20 4.61
C SER A 127 -16.62 -14.83 4.13
N PRO A 128 -17.21 -14.72 2.92
CA PRO A 128 -17.75 -13.43 2.45
C PRO A 128 -18.80 -12.85 3.39
N ARG A 129 -19.56 -13.70 4.10
CA ARG A 129 -20.52 -13.25 5.10
C ARG A 129 -19.82 -12.61 6.30
N ALA A 130 -18.77 -13.25 6.83
CA ALA A 130 -18.03 -12.70 7.97
C ALA A 130 -17.34 -11.38 7.60
N VAL A 131 -16.74 -11.32 6.41
CA VAL A 131 -16.15 -10.08 5.87
C VAL A 131 -17.20 -8.98 5.77
N ARG A 132 -18.40 -9.28 5.27
CA ARG A 132 -19.49 -8.30 5.22
C ARG A 132 -19.93 -7.83 6.60
N ASP A 133 -20.12 -8.75 7.54
CA ASP A 133 -20.54 -8.41 8.90
C ASP A 133 -19.51 -7.46 9.57
N LEU A 134 -18.22 -7.66 9.31
CA LEU A 134 -17.15 -6.76 9.76
C LEU A 134 -17.17 -5.40 9.03
N LEU A 135 -17.37 -5.38 7.70
CA LEU A 135 -17.50 -4.13 6.93
C LEU A 135 -18.66 -3.29 7.44
N ASP A 136 -19.83 -3.90 7.64
CA ASP A 136 -21.04 -3.23 8.13
C ASP A 136 -20.85 -2.70 9.57
N LEU A 137 -20.12 -3.45 10.42
CA LEU A 137 -19.76 -3.00 11.77
C LEU A 137 -18.86 -1.77 11.74
N LEU A 138 -17.79 -1.79 10.93
CA LEU A 138 -16.85 -0.67 10.83
C LEU A 138 -17.52 0.57 10.23
N ASP A 139 -18.29 0.40 9.15
CA ASP A 139 -19.03 1.49 8.51
C ASP A 139 -20.03 2.12 9.48
N GLY A 140 -20.78 1.31 10.23
CA GLY A 140 -21.74 1.80 11.22
C GLY A 140 -21.09 2.62 12.35
N VAL A 141 -19.89 2.27 12.79
CA VAL A 141 -19.15 3.07 13.78
C VAL A 141 -18.63 4.37 13.17
N ILE A 142 -18.03 4.31 11.98
CA ILE A 142 -17.49 5.48 11.28
C ILE A 142 -18.59 6.50 11.00
N ASP A 143 -19.72 6.06 10.46
CA ASP A 143 -20.86 6.93 10.11
C ASP A 143 -21.49 7.54 11.36
N ARG A 144 -21.82 6.70 12.37
CA ARG A 144 -22.49 7.14 13.60
C ARG A 144 -21.73 8.24 14.34
N TYR A 145 -20.41 8.18 14.35
CA TYR A 145 -19.56 9.16 15.04
C TYR A 145 -18.89 10.14 14.08
N SER A 146 -19.20 10.07 12.78
CA SER A 146 -18.61 10.91 11.72
C SER A 146 -17.08 10.95 11.79
N ILE A 147 -16.46 9.78 11.99
CA ILE A 147 -15.01 9.66 12.15
C ILE A 147 -14.34 9.90 10.78
N PRO A 148 -13.38 10.84 10.63
CA PRO A 148 -12.75 11.14 9.35
C PRO A 148 -11.68 10.10 9.00
N THR A 149 -12.10 8.86 8.74
CA THR A 149 -11.23 7.74 8.38
C THR A 149 -11.94 6.76 7.45
N GLN A 150 -11.22 5.73 7.04
CA GLN A 150 -11.65 4.66 6.15
C GLN A 150 -11.54 3.29 6.82
N SER A 151 -12.45 2.40 6.46
CA SER A 151 -12.41 1.00 6.86
C SER A 151 -11.66 0.12 5.84
N CYS A 152 -11.19 -1.03 6.29
CA CYS A 152 -10.73 -2.10 5.42
C CYS A 152 -10.92 -3.46 6.12
N VAL A 153 -11.37 -4.47 5.40
CA VAL A 153 -11.27 -5.86 5.84
C VAL A 153 -10.30 -6.56 4.89
N LEU A 154 -9.19 -7.05 5.43
CA LEU A 154 -8.03 -7.54 4.68
C LEU A 154 -8.24 -8.97 4.15
N CYS A 155 -9.36 -9.21 3.48
CA CYS A 155 -9.63 -10.45 2.76
C CYS A 155 -9.00 -10.43 1.36
N HIS A 156 -9.05 -11.56 0.64
CA HIS A 156 -8.64 -11.60 -0.76
C HIS A 156 -9.44 -10.60 -1.62
N VAL A 157 -8.79 -9.99 -2.61
CA VAL A 157 -9.36 -8.94 -3.47
C VAL A 157 -10.66 -9.37 -4.18
N THR A 158 -10.76 -10.64 -4.59
CA THR A 158 -11.98 -11.18 -5.23
C THR A 158 -13.19 -11.15 -4.30
N THR A 159 -12.98 -11.37 -3.00
CA THR A 159 -14.06 -11.29 -2.00
C THR A 159 -14.51 -9.85 -1.84
N SER A 160 -13.58 -8.88 -1.89
CA SER A 160 -13.93 -7.46 -1.88
C SER A 160 -14.78 -7.09 -3.11
N ILE A 161 -14.39 -7.53 -4.31
CA ILE A 161 -15.16 -7.28 -5.55
C ILE A 161 -16.58 -7.84 -5.44
N ASP A 162 -16.74 -9.12 -5.10
CA ASP A 162 -18.06 -9.76 -4.95
C ASP A 162 -18.94 -9.04 -3.90
N LEU A 163 -18.33 -8.57 -2.81
CA LEU A 163 -19.06 -7.83 -1.78
C LEU A 163 -19.48 -6.42 -2.25
N MET A 164 -18.64 -5.73 -3.02
CA MET A 164 -19.01 -4.44 -3.63
C MET A 164 -20.17 -4.59 -4.61
N GLU A 165 -20.17 -5.64 -5.45
CA GLU A 165 -21.30 -5.96 -6.35
C GLU A 165 -22.61 -6.20 -5.59
N ARG A 166 -22.51 -6.70 -4.36
CA ARG A 166 -23.64 -6.92 -3.42
C ARG A 166 -23.96 -5.70 -2.55
N GLY A 167 -23.34 -4.56 -2.81
CA GLY A 167 -23.58 -3.29 -2.13
C GLY A 167 -22.95 -3.15 -0.75
N ALA A 168 -21.89 -3.90 -0.45
CA ALA A 168 -21.15 -3.75 0.81
C ALA A 168 -20.38 -2.41 0.87
N PRO A 169 -20.23 -1.80 2.05
CA PRO A 169 -19.59 -0.49 2.22
C PRO A 169 -18.06 -0.59 2.25
N VAL A 170 -17.43 -1.00 1.15
CA VAL A 170 -15.97 -1.10 1.05
C VAL A 170 -15.35 0.28 0.83
N ASP A 171 -14.50 0.73 1.75
CA ASP A 171 -13.73 1.96 1.60
C ASP A 171 -12.41 1.72 0.87
N LEU A 172 -11.51 0.92 1.47
CA LEU A 172 -10.26 0.49 0.85
C LEU A 172 -10.31 -1.00 0.48
N VAL A 173 -9.71 -1.34 -0.66
CA VAL A 173 -9.53 -2.72 -1.10
C VAL A 173 -8.11 -3.17 -0.78
N PHE A 174 -8.00 -4.22 0.02
CA PHE A 174 -6.73 -4.82 0.39
C PHE A 174 -6.29 -5.88 -0.62
N GLN A 175 -4.97 -6.00 -0.84
CA GLN A 175 -4.38 -7.20 -1.41
C GLN A 175 -2.90 -7.33 -1.05
N SER A 176 -2.45 -8.53 -0.66
CA SER A 176 -1.02 -8.85 -0.63
C SER A 176 -0.48 -8.97 -2.06
N ILE A 177 0.65 -8.30 -2.33
CA ILE A 177 1.33 -8.31 -3.63
C ILE A 177 2.82 -8.65 -3.48
N ALA A 178 3.45 -9.02 -4.59
CA ALA A 178 4.85 -9.39 -4.68
C ALA A 178 5.51 -8.91 -5.98
N GLY A 179 6.84 -8.81 -5.98
CA GLY A 179 7.65 -8.28 -7.09
C GLY A 179 7.88 -9.23 -8.27
N THR A 180 7.22 -10.39 -8.31
CA THR A 180 7.28 -11.31 -9.45
C THR A 180 5.90 -11.82 -9.85
N GLN A 181 5.72 -12.11 -11.14
CA GLN A 181 4.44 -12.60 -11.66
C GLN A 181 4.07 -13.95 -11.03
N ALA A 182 5.05 -14.85 -10.87
CA ALA A 182 4.82 -16.16 -10.27
C ALA A 182 4.40 -16.07 -8.79
N ALA A 183 4.99 -15.15 -8.02
CA ALA A 183 4.58 -14.92 -6.63
C ALA A 183 3.14 -14.36 -6.56
N ASN A 184 2.80 -13.36 -7.38
CA ASN A 184 1.42 -12.87 -7.44
C ASN A 184 0.43 -13.96 -7.86
N ALA A 185 0.80 -14.81 -8.81
CA ALA A 185 -0.02 -15.95 -9.21
C ALA A 185 -0.24 -16.96 -8.07
N SER A 186 0.76 -17.18 -7.20
CA SER A 186 0.59 -18.03 -6.00
C SER A 186 -0.39 -17.44 -4.98
N PHE A 187 -0.61 -16.12 -5.01
CA PHE A 187 -1.64 -15.45 -4.22
C PHE A 187 -3.00 -15.44 -4.94
N GLY A 188 -3.10 -15.93 -6.17
CA GLY A 188 -4.33 -15.82 -6.98
C GLY A 188 -4.55 -14.44 -7.59
N VAL A 189 -3.49 -13.62 -7.70
CA VAL A 189 -3.57 -12.21 -8.12
C VAL A 189 -2.97 -12.00 -9.51
N THR A 190 -3.66 -11.19 -10.31
CA THR A 190 -3.16 -10.65 -11.58
C THR A 190 -3.31 -9.13 -11.61
N LEU A 191 -2.56 -8.44 -12.47
CA LEU A 191 -2.70 -6.99 -12.61
C LEU A 191 -4.11 -6.58 -13.04
N GLY A 192 -4.72 -7.32 -13.98
CA GLY A 192 -6.09 -7.03 -14.42
C GLY A 192 -7.13 -7.18 -13.30
N LEU A 193 -6.91 -8.10 -12.35
CA LEU A 193 -7.75 -8.23 -11.16
C LEU A 193 -7.60 -7.03 -10.21
N LEU A 194 -6.39 -6.47 -10.09
CA LEU A 194 -6.15 -5.25 -9.31
C LEU A 194 -6.79 -4.03 -9.97
N ASP A 195 -6.75 -3.95 -11.30
CA ASP A 195 -7.43 -2.89 -12.06
C ASP A 195 -8.96 -2.97 -11.88
N GLU A 196 -9.53 -4.18 -11.99
CA GLU A 196 -10.95 -4.42 -11.74
C GLU A 196 -11.36 -4.00 -10.32
N ALA A 197 -10.57 -4.39 -9.32
CA ALA A 197 -10.80 -4.02 -7.93
C ALA A 197 -10.75 -2.50 -7.72
N TYR A 198 -9.80 -1.82 -8.37
CA TYR A 198 -9.66 -0.38 -8.28
C TYR A 198 -10.88 0.34 -8.88
N GLU A 199 -11.32 -0.06 -10.06
CA GLU A 199 -12.49 0.52 -10.71
C GLU A 199 -13.78 0.24 -9.91
N ALA A 200 -13.94 -0.98 -9.39
CA ALA A 200 -15.05 -1.33 -8.53
C ALA A 200 -15.10 -0.44 -7.28
N ALA A 201 -13.98 -0.25 -6.59
CA ALA A 201 -13.90 0.62 -5.41
C ALA A 201 -14.20 2.09 -5.73
N ARG A 202 -13.66 2.60 -6.85
CA ARG A 202 -13.93 3.98 -7.32
C ARG A 202 -15.39 4.19 -7.65
N SER A 203 -16.06 3.18 -8.21
CA SER A 203 -17.48 3.26 -8.60
C SER A 203 -18.42 3.52 -7.40
N LEU A 204 -18.00 3.14 -6.19
CA LEU A 204 -18.77 3.38 -4.97
C LEU A 204 -18.73 4.86 -4.52
N ALA A 205 -17.77 5.66 -5.01
CA ALA A 205 -17.62 7.08 -4.71
C ALA A 205 -17.59 7.41 -3.19
N ARG A 206 -16.93 6.55 -2.40
CA ARG A 206 -16.91 6.65 -0.92
C ARG A 206 -15.79 7.53 -0.35
N GLY A 207 -14.86 7.97 -1.19
CA GLY A 207 -13.81 8.92 -0.82
C GLY A 207 -14.34 10.36 -0.85
N THR A 208 -14.10 11.12 0.22
CA THR A 208 -14.61 12.49 0.39
C THR A 208 -13.55 13.58 0.16
N VAL A 209 -12.27 13.21 0.22
CA VAL A 209 -11.11 14.08 0.01
C VAL A 209 -10.35 13.70 -1.26
N GLY A 210 -10.27 12.40 -1.57
CA GLY A 210 -9.61 11.87 -2.76
C GLY A 210 -10.15 10.51 -3.17
N SER A 211 -9.44 9.84 -4.09
CA SER A 211 -9.87 8.58 -4.72
C SER A 211 -8.83 7.47 -4.64
N ASN A 212 -7.84 7.56 -3.76
CA ASN A 212 -6.89 6.46 -3.52
C ASN A 212 -7.61 5.38 -2.70
N ALA A 213 -7.92 4.23 -3.31
CA ALA A 213 -8.77 3.22 -2.69
C ALA A 213 -8.11 1.84 -2.55
N LEU A 214 -6.84 1.69 -2.93
CA LEU A 214 -6.09 0.44 -2.79
C LEU A 214 -5.17 0.47 -1.58
N TYR A 215 -5.11 -0.65 -0.87
CA TYR A 215 -4.19 -0.89 0.23
C TYR A 215 -3.41 -2.17 -0.04
N PHE A 216 -2.15 -2.02 -0.43
CA PHE A 216 -1.27 -3.16 -0.65
C PHE A 216 -0.39 -3.45 0.57
N GLU A 217 -0.15 -4.74 0.83
CA GLU A 217 0.92 -5.19 1.71
C GLU A 217 1.96 -5.98 0.92
N THR A 218 3.23 -5.66 1.16
CA THR A 218 4.40 -6.32 0.59
C THR A 218 5.21 -6.98 1.71
N GLY A 219 6.38 -7.53 1.39
CA GLY A 219 7.23 -8.13 2.40
C GLY A 219 8.39 -8.89 1.78
N GLN A 220 9.59 -8.61 2.28
CA GLN A 220 10.78 -9.38 1.95
C GLN A 220 10.56 -10.86 2.30
N GLY A 221 10.98 -11.74 1.39
CA GLY A 221 10.85 -13.19 1.55
C GLY A 221 9.60 -13.79 0.91
N SER A 222 8.57 -13.00 0.57
CA SER A 222 7.33 -13.52 -0.06
C SER A 222 7.61 -14.32 -1.35
N ALA A 223 8.41 -13.76 -2.26
CA ALA A 223 8.78 -14.45 -3.49
C ALA A 223 9.75 -15.63 -3.27
N LEU A 224 10.56 -15.61 -2.20
CA LEU A 224 11.41 -16.74 -1.84
C LEU A 224 10.57 -17.90 -1.33
N SER A 225 9.60 -17.62 -0.46
CA SER A 225 8.66 -18.62 0.07
C SER A 225 7.82 -19.27 -1.02
N ALA A 226 7.52 -18.52 -2.09
CA ALA A 226 6.77 -19.01 -3.24
C ALA A 226 7.66 -19.68 -4.32
N ASP A 227 8.97 -19.85 -4.08
CA ASP A 227 9.96 -20.33 -5.07
C ASP A 227 9.90 -19.56 -6.41
N ALA A 228 9.63 -18.25 -6.30
CA ALA A 228 9.29 -17.36 -7.40
C ALA A 228 10.26 -16.16 -7.50
N HIS A 229 11.41 -16.24 -6.83
CA HIS A 229 12.39 -15.15 -6.76
C HIS A 229 13.45 -15.21 -7.88
N HIS A 230 13.56 -16.34 -8.59
CA HIS A 230 14.44 -16.52 -9.76
C HIS A 230 15.92 -16.16 -9.51
N GLY A 231 16.43 -16.45 -8.31
CA GLY A 231 17.81 -16.13 -7.92
C GLY A 231 18.08 -14.67 -7.59
N VAL A 232 17.05 -13.80 -7.63
CA VAL A 232 17.14 -12.39 -7.23
C VAL A 232 17.07 -12.29 -5.70
N ASP A 233 17.80 -11.33 -5.10
CA ASP A 233 17.78 -11.09 -3.66
C ASP A 233 16.45 -10.50 -3.17
N GLN A 234 16.14 -10.71 -1.89
CA GLN A 234 14.85 -10.33 -1.31
C GLN A 234 14.57 -8.82 -1.40
N GLN A 235 15.57 -7.96 -1.23
CA GLN A 235 15.37 -6.51 -1.27
C GLN A 235 15.09 -6.02 -2.69
N THR A 236 15.74 -6.59 -3.71
CA THR A 236 15.45 -6.23 -5.10
C THR A 236 14.06 -6.72 -5.52
N VAL A 237 13.65 -7.92 -5.10
CA VAL A 237 12.28 -8.39 -5.35
C VAL A 237 11.25 -7.57 -4.59
N GLU A 238 11.55 -7.14 -3.37
CA GLU A 238 10.68 -6.27 -2.59
C GLU A 238 10.52 -4.90 -3.25
N ALA A 239 11.61 -4.27 -3.72
CA ALA A 239 11.53 -3.01 -4.45
C ALA A 239 10.61 -3.11 -5.67
N ARG A 240 10.61 -4.26 -6.36
CA ARG A 240 9.74 -4.52 -7.51
C ARG A 240 8.26 -4.65 -7.15
N ALA A 241 7.93 -4.92 -5.88
CA ALA A 241 6.54 -4.92 -5.41
C ALA A 241 6.00 -3.50 -5.18
N TYR A 242 6.86 -2.48 -5.09
CA TYR A 242 6.48 -1.08 -4.89
C TYR A 242 6.03 -0.36 -6.18
N ALA A 243 6.31 -0.96 -7.35
CA ALA A 243 5.96 -0.44 -8.67
C ALA A 243 4.57 -0.90 -9.10
#